data_AF-A0A538B1C8-F1
#
_entry.id   AF-A0A538B1C8-F1
#
_cell.length_a   1.000
_cell.length_b   1.000
_cell.length_c   1.000
_cell.angle_alpha   90.00
_cell.angle_beta   90.00
_cell.angle_gamma   90.00
#
_symmetry.space_group_name_H-M   'P 1'
#
loop_
_entity.id
_entity.type
_entity.pdbx_description
1 polymer ?
#
loop_
_entity_poly.entity_id
_entity_poly.type
_entity_poly.pdbx_seq_one_letter_code
_entity_poly.pdbx_strand_id
1 'polypeptide(L)'
;MNALLTEIAPYVGRICGAVALGAGEDATQEALVAIFRNLPSLRDAVALRAWARRIAVREALRAAGARRSVPVDPTTLEASIAVPDLSTDVDVRTVLASLDPVHRAVLVLRHLDGLDEQEMASVLDVARGTVKSRLHRARVAFKARWSA
;
A
#
# COMPACT_ATOMS: atom_id res chain seq x y z
N MET A 1 25.66 3.06 6.43
CA MET A 1 24.54 3.78 5.79
C MET A 1 24.18 3.19 4.43
N ASN A 2 25.11 3.06 3.48
CA ASN A 2 24.82 2.49 2.14
C ASN A 2 24.23 1.08 2.14
N ALA A 3 24.74 0.15 2.95
CA ALA A 3 24.17 -1.22 2.99
C ALA A 3 22.71 -1.27 3.49
N LEU A 4 22.36 -0.40 4.46
CA LEU A 4 21.00 -0.28 4.99
C LEU A 4 20.03 0.26 3.94
N LEU A 5 20.49 1.23 3.13
CA LEU A 5 19.75 1.79 2.00
C LEU A 5 19.44 0.71 0.97
N THR A 6 20.41 -0.13 0.64
CA THR A 6 20.25 -1.23 -0.33
C THR A 6 19.20 -2.25 0.11
N GLU A 7 19.04 -2.46 1.42
CA GLU A 7 18.04 -3.41 1.95
C GLU A 7 16.65 -2.79 2.12
N ILE A 8 16.57 -1.59 2.70
CA ILE A 8 15.29 -0.97 3.06
C ILE A 8 14.60 -0.33 1.86
N ALA A 9 15.33 0.26 0.91
CA ALA A 9 14.71 0.97 -0.22
C ALA A 9 13.86 0.06 -1.12
N PRO A 10 14.31 -1.13 -1.56
CA PRO A 10 13.48 -2.04 -2.34
C PRO A 10 12.26 -2.55 -1.56
N TYR A 11 12.40 -2.72 -0.24
CA TYR A 11 11.29 -3.13 0.62
C TYR A 11 10.22 -2.03 0.74
N VAL A 12 10.63 -0.79 1.03
CA VAL A 12 9.74 0.38 1.06
C VAL A 12 9.08 0.60 -0.30
N GLY A 13 9.86 0.51 -1.38
CA GLY A 13 9.38 0.65 -2.75
C GLY A 13 8.29 -0.36 -3.12
N ARG A 14 8.41 -1.62 -2.69
CA ARG A 14 7.35 -2.62 -2.91
C ARG A 14 6.05 -2.28 -2.17
N ILE A 15 6.14 -1.82 -0.93
CA ILE A 15 4.95 -1.42 -0.15
C ILE A 15 4.29 -0.20 -0.81
N CYS A 16 5.06 0.86 -1.06
CA CYS A 16 4.57 2.11 -1.62
C CYS A 16 4.04 1.92 -3.04
N GLY A 17 4.75 1.19 -3.90
CA GLY A 17 4.32 0.85 -5.25
C GLY A 17 2.99 0.10 -5.28
N ALA A 18 2.83 -0.91 -4.43
CA ALA A 18 1.60 -1.69 -4.40
C ALA A 18 0.42 -0.93 -3.77
N VAL A 19 0.64 -0.10 -2.75
CA VAL A 19 -0.44 0.62 -2.04
C VAL A 19 -0.83 1.93 -2.73
N ALA A 20 0.15 2.71 -3.20
CA ALA A 20 -0.09 4.01 -3.83
C ALA A 20 -0.24 3.92 -5.36
N LEU A 21 0.23 2.86 -6.01
CA LEU A 21 0.24 2.69 -7.46
C LEU A 21 1.01 3.81 -8.16
N GLY A 22 0.36 4.67 -8.96
CA GLY A 22 1.03 5.72 -9.75
C GLY A 22 1.75 6.82 -8.96
N ALA A 23 1.82 6.77 -7.63
CA ALA A 23 2.61 7.66 -6.74
C ALA A 23 3.38 6.79 -5.76
N GLY A 24 3.64 5.54 -6.16
CA GLY A 24 4.50 4.65 -5.43
C GLY A 24 5.88 5.28 -5.27
N GLU A 25 6.39 5.91 -6.32
CA GLU A 25 7.69 6.58 -6.32
C GLU A 25 7.72 7.75 -5.35
N ASP A 26 6.77 8.69 -5.45
CA ASP A 26 6.66 9.82 -4.51
C ASP A 26 6.49 9.33 -3.06
N ALA A 27 5.59 8.37 -2.83
CA ALA A 27 5.39 7.79 -1.51
C ALA A 27 6.65 7.08 -0.98
N THR A 28 7.42 6.44 -1.86
CA THR A 28 8.70 5.81 -1.50
C THR A 28 9.71 6.87 -1.09
N GLN A 29 9.81 7.96 -1.84
CA GLN A 29 10.71 9.07 -1.54
C GLN A 29 10.37 9.68 -0.18
N GLU A 30 9.10 10.04 0.05
CA GLU A 30 8.65 10.60 1.33
C GLU A 30 8.88 9.63 2.49
N ALA A 31 8.58 8.34 2.30
CA ALA A 31 8.82 7.32 3.32
C ALA A 31 10.31 7.18 3.65
N LEU A 32 11.19 7.14 2.65
CA LEU A 32 12.63 7.03 2.85
C LEU A 32 13.20 8.29 3.53
N VAL A 33 12.77 9.49 3.11
CA VAL A 33 13.16 10.74 3.78
C VAL A 33 12.73 10.72 5.25
N ALA A 34 11.50 10.31 5.54
CA ALA A 34 11.01 10.18 6.91
C ALA A 34 11.78 9.13 7.72
N ILE A 35 12.11 7.98 7.12
CA ILE A 35 12.94 6.94 7.73
C ILE A 35 14.32 7.49 8.07
N PHE A 36 15.03 8.11 7.13
CA PHE A 36 16.40 8.58 7.40
C PHE A 36 16.45 9.72 8.42
N ARG A 37 15.49 10.65 8.37
CA ARG A 37 15.39 11.73 9.36
C ARG A 37 15.16 11.21 10.78
N ASN A 38 14.39 10.14 10.92
CA ASN A 38 14.03 9.60 12.23
C ASN A 38 14.88 8.38 12.62
N LEU A 39 15.78 7.89 11.77
CA LEU A 39 16.62 6.72 12.04
C LEU A 39 17.41 6.82 13.36
N PRO A 40 17.95 7.99 13.76
CA PRO A 40 18.63 8.12 15.06
C PRO A 40 17.75 7.83 16.28
N SER A 41 16.42 7.87 16.14
CA SER A 41 15.47 7.54 17.21
C SER A 41 15.20 6.04 17.35
N LEU A 42 15.66 5.22 16.39
CA LEU A 42 15.48 3.77 16.43
C LEU A 42 16.40 3.15 17.48
N ARG A 43 15.81 2.61 18.54
CA ARG A 43 16.53 2.03 19.68
C ARG A 43 16.98 0.58 19.46
N ASP A 44 16.32 -0.13 18.55
CA ASP A 44 16.57 -1.55 18.29
C ASP A 44 16.63 -1.79 16.77
N ALA A 45 17.77 -2.26 16.30
CA ALA A 45 17.99 -2.57 14.88
C ALA A 45 17.09 -3.71 14.38
N VAL A 46 16.70 -4.65 15.25
CA VAL A 46 15.79 -5.75 14.88
C VAL A 46 14.39 -5.22 14.53
N ALA A 47 14.00 -4.09 15.14
CA ALA A 47 12.72 -3.43 14.87
C ALA A 47 12.71 -2.61 13.57
N LEU A 48 13.85 -2.44 12.89
CA LEU A 48 13.98 -1.56 11.72
C LEU A 48 12.92 -1.84 10.65
N ARG A 49 12.75 -3.11 10.25
CA ARG A 49 11.80 -3.47 9.19
C ARG A 49 10.35 -3.18 9.59
N ALA A 50 9.99 -3.47 10.84
CA ALA A 50 8.65 -3.21 11.37
C ALA A 50 8.36 -1.71 11.55
N TRP A 51 9.38 -0.92 11.88
CA TRP A 51 9.29 0.53 11.98
C TRP A 51 9.21 1.20 10.60
N ALA A 52 10.10 0.83 9.67
CA ALA A 52 10.09 1.31 8.29
C ALA A 52 8.77 1.00 7.58
N ARG A 53 8.21 -0.20 7.81
CA ARG A 53 6.88 -0.59 7.30
C ARG A 53 5.77 0.38 7.70
N ARG A 54 5.72 0.76 8.98
CA ARG A 54 4.69 1.69 9.48
C ARG A 54 4.76 3.02 8.75
N ILE A 55 5.98 3.53 8.53
CA ILE A 55 6.21 4.76 7.78
C ILE A 55 5.79 4.57 6.31
N ALA A 56 6.26 3.50 5.65
CA ALA A 56 5.95 3.22 4.25
C ALA A 56 4.45 3.11 3.97
N VAL A 57 3.71 2.36 4.80
CA VAL A 57 2.25 2.22 4.64
C VAL A 57 1.53 3.53 4.85
N ARG A 58 1.93 4.32 5.86
CA ARG A 58 1.33 5.63 6.12
C ARG A 58 1.53 6.59 4.95
N GLU A 59 2.75 6.73 4.45
CA GLU A 59 3.02 7.62 3.30
C GLU A 59 2.34 7.13 2.02
N ALA A 60 2.28 5.81 1.80
CA ALA A 60 1.57 5.25 0.66
C ALA A 60 0.06 5.51 0.70
N LEU A 61 -0.57 5.36 1.88
CA LEU A 61 -1.99 5.68 2.06
C LEU A 61 -2.25 7.19 1.91
N ARG A 62 -1.37 8.04 2.42
CA ARG A 62 -1.44 9.50 2.27
C ARG A 62 -1.39 9.91 0.79
N ALA A 63 -0.40 9.41 0.04
CA ALA A 63 -0.25 9.70 -1.39
C ALA A 63 -1.44 9.18 -2.21
N ALA A 64 -1.95 7.99 -1.88
CA ALA A 64 -3.13 7.43 -2.54
C ALA A 64 -4.41 8.26 -2.26
N GLY A 65 -4.56 8.80 -1.05
CA GLY A 65 -5.67 9.65 -0.66
C GLY A 65 -5.62 11.05 -1.31
N ALA A 66 -4.43 11.65 -1.41
CA ALA A 66 -4.24 12.96 -2.04
C ALA A 66 -4.70 12.97 -3.51
N ARG A 67 -4.47 11.88 -4.24
CA ARG A 67 -4.96 11.73 -5.62
C ARG A 67 -6.47 11.60 -5.75
N ARG A 68 -7.16 11.07 -4.75
CA ARG A 68 -8.63 11.03 -4.73
C ARG A 68 -9.23 12.43 -4.52
N SER A 69 -8.43 13.38 -4.02
CA SER A 69 -8.87 14.74 -3.68
C SER A 69 -8.62 15.79 -4.77
N VAL A 70 -8.14 15.40 -5.95
CA VAL A 70 -8.16 16.28 -7.13
C VAL A 70 -9.62 16.49 -7.52
N PRO A 71 -10.14 17.73 -7.63
CA PRO A 71 -11.52 17.96 -8.01
C PRO A 71 -11.75 17.36 -9.40
N VAL A 72 -12.54 16.29 -9.46
CA VAL A 72 -13.06 15.76 -10.72
C VAL A 72 -14.33 16.54 -11.01
N ASP A 73 -14.39 17.16 -12.17
CA ASP A 73 -15.59 17.86 -12.66
C ASP A 73 -16.78 16.89 -12.62
N PRO A 74 -17.92 17.25 -11.99
CA PRO A 74 -19.07 16.35 -11.85
C PRO A 74 -19.65 15.89 -13.20
N THR A 75 -19.33 16.55 -14.31
CA THR A 75 -19.69 16.10 -15.67
C THR A 75 -18.89 14.89 -16.17
N THR A 76 -17.79 14.53 -15.48
CA THR A 76 -16.97 13.33 -15.78
C THR A 76 -17.37 12.08 -14.96
N LEU A 77 -18.42 12.15 -14.15
CA LEU A 77 -18.75 11.12 -13.15
C LEU A 77 -19.41 9.84 -13.71
N GLU A 78 -19.60 9.71 -15.02
CA GLU A 78 -20.19 8.51 -15.63
C GLU A 78 -19.18 7.45 -16.10
N ALA A 79 -17.87 7.66 -15.95
CA ALA A 79 -16.92 6.60 -16.31
C ALA A 79 -15.67 6.60 -15.43
N SER A 80 -15.64 5.67 -14.47
CA SER A 80 -14.39 4.99 -14.13
C SER A 80 -14.64 3.51 -13.86
N ILE A 81 -15.36 2.87 -14.79
CA ILE A 81 -15.02 1.52 -15.20
C ILE A 81 -14.00 1.71 -16.33
N ALA A 82 -12.72 1.89 -15.98
CA ALA A 82 -11.68 1.65 -16.96
C ALA A 82 -11.70 0.14 -17.19
N VAL A 83 -12.34 -0.30 -18.29
CA VAL A 83 -12.09 -1.62 -18.87
C VAL A 83 -10.78 -1.47 -19.63
N PRO A 84 -9.65 -1.96 -19.13
CA PRO A 84 -8.43 -1.97 -19.91
C PRO A 84 -8.61 -2.99 -21.03
N ASP A 85 -8.10 -2.61 -22.19
CA ASP A 85 -8.00 -3.44 -23.39
C ASP A 85 -7.56 -4.87 -23.08
N LEU A 86 -8.21 -5.84 -23.75
CA LEU A 86 -8.09 -7.28 -23.55
C LEU A 86 -6.75 -7.78 -24.09
N SER A 87 -5.65 -7.48 -23.39
CA SER A 87 -4.52 -8.40 -23.36
C SER A 87 -4.87 -9.53 -22.40
N THR A 88 -4.81 -10.78 -22.85
CA THR A 88 -5.31 -11.98 -22.16
C THR A 88 -4.53 -12.37 -20.88
N ASP A 89 -3.77 -11.45 -20.29
CA ASP A 89 -3.12 -11.60 -18.99
C ASP A 89 -3.60 -10.49 -18.05
N VAL A 90 -4.44 -10.86 -17.09
CA VAL A 90 -4.78 -9.99 -15.96
C VAL A 90 -3.52 -9.81 -15.11
N ASP A 91 -2.83 -8.66 -15.22
CA ASP A 91 -1.71 -8.31 -14.35
C ASP A 91 -2.21 -7.94 -12.94
N VAL A 92 -1.46 -8.35 -11.92
CA VAL A 92 -1.72 -8.03 -10.51
C VAL A 92 -1.84 -6.53 -10.29
N ARG A 93 -1.09 -5.70 -11.04
CA ARG A 93 -1.19 -4.24 -10.94
C ARG A 93 -2.56 -3.73 -11.35
N THR A 94 -3.16 -4.28 -12.40
CA THR A 94 -4.50 -3.93 -12.87
C THR A 94 -5.56 -4.28 -11.85
N VAL A 95 -5.47 -5.48 -11.24
CA VAL A 95 -6.39 -5.88 -10.18
C VAL A 95 -6.25 -4.98 -8.96
N LEU A 96 -5.02 -4.69 -8.52
CA LEU A 96 -4.78 -3.77 -7.40
C LEU A 96 -5.33 -2.37 -7.70
N ALA A 97 -5.23 -1.86 -8.94
CA ALA A 97 -5.79 -0.58 -9.34
C ALA A 97 -7.31 -0.48 -9.11
N SER A 98 -8.04 -1.60 -9.22
CA SER A 98 -9.48 -1.65 -8.95
C SER A 98 -9.86 -1.61 -7.46
N LEU A 99 -8.89 -1.71 -6.55
CA LEU A 99 -9.13 -1.78 -5.10
C LEU A 99 -8.88 -0.44 -4.42
N ASP A 100 -9.66 -0.14 -3.37
CA ASP A 100 -9.38 0.97 -2.47
C ASP A 100 -7.97 0.86 -1.85
N PRO A 101 -7.27 1.98 -1.60
CA PRO A 101 -5.92 1.98 -1.03
C PRO A 101 -5.82 1.19 0.29
N VAL A 102 -6.84 1.28 1.15
CA VAL A 102 -6.88 0.54 2.43
C VAL A 102 -7.01 -0.98 2.23
N HIS A 103 -7.66 -1.43 1.15
CA HIS A 103 -7.76 -2.84 0.78
C HIS A 103 -6.43 -3.34 0.20
N ARG A 104 -5.75 -2.53 -0.62
CA ARG A 104 -4.38 -2.82 -1.07
C ARG A 104 -3.42 -2.95 0.11
N ALA A 105 -3.49 -2.04 1.08
CA ALA A 105 -2.61 -2.06 2.25
C ALA A 105 -2.73 -3.36 3.07
N VAL A 106 -3.94 -3.84 3.37
CA VAL A 106 -4.11 -5.10 4.11
C VAL A 106 -3.67 -6.32 3.30
N LEU A 107 -3.83 -6.32 1.96
CA LEU A 107 -3.31 -7.40 1.12
C LEU A 107 -1.78 -7.42 1.10
N VAL A 108 -1.16 -6.25 0.91
CA VAL A 108 0.30 -6.11 0.90
C VAL A 108 0.89 -6.56 2.23
N LEU A 109 0.37 -6.07 3.35
CA LEU A 109 0.85 -6.48 4.68
C LEU A 109 0.69 -7.99 4.92
N ARG A 110 -0.42 -8.58 4.47
CA ARG A 110 -0.64 -10.02 4.63
C ARG A 110 0.28 -10.86 3.74
N HIS A 111 0.50 -10.47 2.49
CA HIS A 111 1.18 -11.31 1.49
C HIS A 111 2.68 -11.03 1.38
N LEU A 112 3.13 -9.79 1.63
CA LEU A 112 4.54 -9.41 1.56
C LEU A 112 5.27 -9.64 2.89
N ASP A 113 4.57 -9.47 4.01
CA ASP A 113 5.17 -9.59 5.36
C ASP A 113 4.61 -10.75 6.18
N GLY A 114 3.56 -11.42 5.72
CA GLY A 114 2.96 -12.54 6.45
C GLY A 114 2.18 -12.14 7.71
N LEU A 115 1.95 -10.84 7.93
CA LEU A 115 1.39 -10.34 9.18
C LEU A 115 0.01 -10.93 9.47
N ASP A 116 -0.27 -11.20 10.74
CA ASP A 116 -1.60 -11.56 11.20
C ASP A 116 -2.53 -10.34 11.36
N GLU A 117 -3.79 -10.58 11.70
CA GLU A 117 -4.80 -9.52 11.85
C GLU A 117 -4.45 -8.52 12.97
N GLN A 118 -3.79 -8.99 14.03
CA GLN A 118 -3.42 -8.18 15.19
C GLN A 118 -2.20 -7.30 14.87
N GLU A 119 -1.18 -7.87 14.22
CA GLU A 119 0.00 -7.14 13.76
C GLU A 119 -0.37 -6.07 12.73
N MET A 120 -1.24 -6.42 11.77
CA MET A 120 -1.76 -5.45 10.80
C MET A 120 -2.56 -4.33 11.47
N ALA A 121 -3.34 -4.65 12.51
CA ALA A 121 -4.10 -3.66 13.28
C ALA A 121 -3.16 -2.64 13.95
N SER A 122 -2.06 -3.11 14.54
CA SER A 122 -1.02 -2.23 15.10
C SER A 122 -0.29 -1.40 14.04
N VAL A 123 -0.06 -1.94 12.83
CA VAL A 123 0.58 -1.17 11.75
C VAL A 123 -0.33 -0.08 11.20
N LEU A 124 -1.63 -0.38 11.06
CA LEU A 124 -2.62 0.50 10.44
C LEU A 124 -3.34 1.42 11.43
N ASP A 125 -3.08 1.27 12.72
CA ASP A 125 -3.73 1.99 13.82
C ASP A 125 -5.27 1.91 13.77
N VAL A 126 -5.79 0.68 13.66
CA VAL A 126 -7.23 0.39 13.63
C VAL A 126 -7.55 -0.86 14.46
N ALA A 127 -8.82 -1.05 14.81
CA ALA A 127 -9.26 -2.27 15.48
C ALA A 127 -9.02 -3.54 14.63
N ARG A 128 -8.67 -4.65 15.28
CA ARG A 128 -8.50 -5.97 14.63
C ARG A 128 -9.72 -6.38 13.78
N GLY A 129 -10.93 -6.12 14.26
CA GLY A 129 -12.16 -6.38 13.50
C GLY A 129 -12.24 -5.59 12.19
N THR A 130 -11.71 -4.37 12.17
CA THR A 130 -11.61 -3.53 10.97
C THR A 130 -10.63 -4.15 9.97
N VAL A 131 -9.48 -4.66 10.43
CA VAL A 131 -8.54 -5.38 9.56
C VAL A 131 -9.19 -6.63 8.97
N LYS A 132 -9.83 -7.46 9.81
CA LYS A 132 -10.51 -8.69 9.36
C LYS A 132 -11.53 -8.41 8.27
N SER A 133 -12.41 -7.43 8.48
CA SER A 133 -13.43 -7.05 7.48
C SER A 133 -12.83 -6.45 6.21
N ARG A 134 -11.80 -5.59 6.31
CA ARG A 134 -11.06 -5.05 5.15
C ARG A 134 -10.38 -6.16 4.35
N LEU A 135 -9.71 -7.09 5.02
CA LEU A 135 -8.99 -8.19 4.37
C LEU A 135 -9.94 -9.14 3.65
N HIS A 136 -11.08 -9.46 4.27
CA HIS A 136 -12.12 -10.26 3.63
C HIS A 136 -12.64 -9.58 2.35
N ARG A 137 -13.05 -8.31 2.44
CA ARG A 137 -13.52 -7.53 1.27
C ARG A 137 -12.45 -7.41 0.20
N ALA A 138 -11.21 -7.15 0.58
CA ALA A 138 -10.09 -7.05 -0.34
C ALA A 138 -9.87 -8.35 -1.13
N ARG A 139 -9.94 -9.52 -0.48
CA ARG A 139 -9.80 -10.83 -1.14
C ARG A 139 -10.95 -11.15 -2.08
N VAL A 140 -12.19 -10.86 -1.66
CA VAL A 140 -13.39 -11.06 -2.50
C VAL A 140 -13.30 -10.20 -3.76
N ALA A 141 -12.99 -8.92 -3.60
CA ALA A 141 -12.81 -8.00 -4.73
C ALA A 141 -11.65 -8.44 -5.63
N PHE A 142 -10.48 -8.77 -5.06
CA PHE A 142 -9.34 -9.25 -5.83
C PHE A 142 -9.72 -10.48 -6.68
N LYS A 143 -10.32 -11.52 -6.07
CA LYS A 143 -10.73 -12.73 -6.77
C LYS A 143 -11.72 -12.44 -7.90
N ALA A 144 -12.70 -11.56 -7.66
CA ALA A 144 -13.70 -11.21 -8.66
C ALA A 144 -13.11 -10.53 -9.90
N ARG A 145 -11.98 -9.81 -9.78
CA ARG A 145 -11.30 -9.19 -10.92
C ARG A 145 -10.19 -10.05 -11.51
N TRP A 146 -9.56 -10.93 -10.72
CA TRP A 146 -8.54 -11.86 -11.19
C TRP A 146 -9.12 -12.97 -12.08
N SER A 147 -10.36 -13.36 -11.83
CA SER A 147 -11.05 -14.42 -12.58
C SER A 147 -12.05 -13.91 -13.63
N ALA A 148 -12.06 -12.59 -13.89
CA ALA A 148 -12.87 -11.95 -14.93
C ALA A 148 -12.03 -11.77 -16.20
#